data_AF-A0A9L0TGK8-F1
#
_entry.id   AF-A0A9L0TGK8-F1
#
_cell.length_a   1.000
_cell.length_b   1.000
_cell.length_c   1.000
_cell.angle_alpha   90.00
_cell.angle_beta   90.00
_cell.angle_gamma   90.00
#
_symmetry.space_group_name_H-M   'P 1'
#
loop_
_entity.id
_entity.type
_entity.pdbx_description
1 polymer ?
#
loop_
_entity_poly.entity_id
_entity_poly.type
_entity_poly.pdbx_seq_one_letter_code
_entity_poly.pdbx_strand_id
1 'polypeptide(L)'
;PGLKYKPVCNQVECHPYLNQSKLLEFCKSKDIVLVAYSALGSHRHPNWVEKDSPYVLEDPTLKAIAKKHNRSPGQVALRYQVQRGVVVLAKSFSEKRIKDNFQL
;
A
#
# COMPACT_ATOMS: atom_id res chain seq x y z
N PRO A 1 -27.94 -4.94 -10.67
CA PRO A 1 -28.97 -3.87 -10.51
C PRO A 1 -28.31 -2.48 -10.64
N GLY A 2 -28.64 -1.76 -11.71
CA GLY A 2 -27.86 -0.63 -12.24
C GLY A 2 -27.89 0.62 -11.38
N LEU A 3 -26.79 0.88 -10.67
CA LEU A 3 -26.52 2.19 -10.09
C LEU A 3 -26.40 3.22 -11.23
N LYS A 4 -27.05 4.39 -11.08
CA LYS A 4 -26.90 5.51 -12.02
C LYS A 4 -25.44 5.93 -12.17
N TYR A 5 -24.68 5.88 -11.07
CA TYR A 5 -23.25 6.15 -11.03
C TYR A 5 -22.55 5.04 -10.26
N LYS A 6 -21.59 4.39 -10.91
CA LYS A 6 -20.76 3.37 -10.26
C LYS A 6 -19.68 4.05 -9.42
N PRO A 7 -19.33 3.51 -8.24
CA PRO A 7 -18.13 3.94 -7.53
C PRO A 7 -16.91 3.76 -8.43
N VAL A 8 -16.08 4.80 -8.55
CA VAL A 8 -14.87 4.77 -9.39
C VAL A 8 -13.69 4.14 -8.66
N CYS A 9 -13.73 4.12 -7.32
CA CYS A 9 -12.70 3.54 -6.50
C CYS A 9 -13.25 2.89 -5.24
N ASN A 10 -12.47 1.98 -4.68
CA ASN A 10 -12.67 1.41 -3.36
C ASN A 10 -11.38 1.59 -2.55
N GLN A 11 -11.43 2.43 -1.52
CA GLN A 11 -10.28 2.69 -0.66
C GLN A 11 -10.29 1.74 0.53
N VAL A 12 -9.26 0.89 0.63
CA VAL A 12 -9.14 -0.15 1.65
C VAL A 12 -7.70 -0.31 2.11
N GLU A 13 -7.48 -1.00 3.23
CA GLU A 13 -6.13 -1.36 3.68
C GLU A 13 -5.50 -2.30 2.66
N CYS A 14 -4.33 -1.94 2.17
CA CYS A 14 -3.60 -2.80 1.24
C CYS A 14 -2.09 -2.54 1.32
N HIS A 15 -1.34 -3.56 1.74
CA HIS A 15 0.12 -3.56 1.88
C HIS A 15 0.65 -5.00 1.68
N PRO A 16 1.97 -5.28 1.67
CA PRO A 16 2.50 -6.62 1.42
C PRO A 16 1.88 -7.73 2.28
N TYR A 17 1.61 -7.47 3.57
CA TYR A 17 0.96 -8.44 4.47
C TYR A 17 -0.56 -8.58 4.30
N LEU A 18 -1.22 -7.66 3.59
CA LEU A 18 -2.64 -7.71 3.27
C LEU A 18 -2.84 -7.23 1.84
N ASN A 19 -2.50 -8.08 0.87
CA ASN A 19 -2.35 -7.67 -0.53
C ASN A 19 -3.68 -7.51 -1.32
N GLN A 20 -4.80 -7.83 -0.68
CA GLN A 20 -6.15 -7.75 -1.22
C GLN A 20 -6.36 -8.46 -2.57
N SER A 21 -5.66 -9.57 -2.86
CA SER A 21 -5.71 -10.21 -4.19
C SER A 21 -7.13 -10.48 -4.70
N LYS A 22 -7.98 -11.14 -3.91
CA LYS A 22 -9.38 -11.42 -4.29
C LYS A 22 -10.21 -10.15 -4.51
N LEU A 23 -10.06 -9.16 -3.63
CA LEU A 23 -10.78 -7.89 -3.73
C LEU A 23 -10.29 -7.05 -4.90
N LEU A 24 -9.00 -7.08 -5.20
CA LEU A 24 -8.40 -6.42 -6.36
C LEU A 24 -8.96 -7.00 -7.66
N GLU A 25 -9.03 -8.32 -7.79
CA GLU A 25 -9.62 -8.96 -8.97
C GLU A 25 -11.12 -8.66 -9.10
N PHE A 26 -11.85 -8.62 -7.98
CA PHE A 26 -13.23 -8.15 -7.99
C PHE A 26 -13.33 -6.69 -8.48
N CYS A 27 -12.51 -5.78 -7.94
CA CYS A 27 -12.53 -4.36 -8.33
C CYS A 27 -12.20 -4.20 -9.82
N LYS A 28 -11.18 -4.89 -10.33
CA LYS A 28 -10.85 -4.93 -11.76
C LYS A 28 -12.02 -5.42 -12.62
N SER A 29 -12.72 -6.48 -12.21
CA SER A 29 -13.88 -7.01 -12.93
C SER A 29 -15.07 -6.05 -13.01
N LYS A 30 -15.05 -4.97 -12.22
CA LYS A 30 -16.10 -3.96 -12.11
C LYS A 30 -15.65 -2.56 -12.55
N ASP A 31 -14.45 -2.43 -13.11
CA ASP A 31 -13.82 -1.15 -13.46
C ASP A 31 -13.68 -0.20 -12.26
N ILE A 32 -13.42 -0.75 -11.07
CA ILE A 32 -13.20 -0.02 -9.83
C ILE A 32 -11.71 0.01 -9.52
N VAL A 33 -11.15 1.20 -9.28
CA VAL A 33 -9.75 1.35 -8.85
C VAL A 33 -9.62 1.02 -7.37
N LEU A 34 -8.71 0.11 -7.00
CA LEU A 34 -8.37 -0.11 -5.60
C LEU A 34 -7.39 0.97 -5.14
N VAL A 35 -7.74 1.69 -4.07
CA VAL A 35 -6.89 2.71 -3.46
C VAL A 35 -6.40 2.19 -2.10
N ALA A 36 -5.09 2.01 -1.96
CA ALA A 36 -4.46 1.48 -0.76
C ALA A 36 -4.24 2.56 0.28
N TYR A 37 -5.00 2.54 1.38
CA TYR A 37 -4.58 3.21 2.61
C TYR A 37 -3.61 2.30 3.39
N SER A 38 -2.81 2.91 4.28
CA SER A 38 -1.79 2.20 5.06
C SER A 38 -0.82 1.37 4.21
N ALA A 39 -0.51 1.80 2.99
CA ALA A 39 0.36 1.07 2.06
C ALA A 39 1.78 0.78 2.61
N LEU A 40 2.20 1.55 3.62
CA LEU A 40 3.48 1.41 4.34
C LEU A 40 3.35 0.72 5.72
N GLY A 41 2.22 0.09 6.03
CA GLY A 41 1.99 -0.58 7.32
C GLY A 41 1.54 0.35 8.45
N SER A 42 0.78 1.40 8.12
CA SER A 42 0.26 2.42 9.03
C SER A 42 1.36 3.27 9.73
N HIS A 43 0.93 4.28 10.46
CA HIS A 43 1.74 5.03 11.43
C HIS A 43 1.69 4.41 12.84
N ARG A 44 1.01 3.26 12.97
CA ARG A 44 0.95 2.43 14.18
C ARG A 44 0.45 3.15 15.44
N HIS A 45 -0.54 4.03 15.28
CA HIS A 45 -1.15 4.72 16.41
C HIS A 45 -1.90 3.73 17.32
N PRO A 46 -1.66 3.75 18.64
CA PRO A 46 -2.14 2.71 19.56
C PRO A 46 -3.66 2.57 19.64
N ASN A 47 -4.40 3.66 19.39
CA ASN A 47 -5.87 3.62 19.37
C ASN A 47 -6.48 2.76 18.24
N TRP A 48 -5.70 2.44 17.19
CA TRP A 48 -6.22 1.81 15.97
C TRP A 48 -5.40 0.61 15.50
N VAL A 49 -4.14 0.50 15.95
CA VAL A 49 -3.22 -0.54 15.54
C VAL A 49 -2.78 -1.32 16.75
N GLU A 50 -2.97 -2.64 16.71
CA GLU A 50 -2.50 -3.54 17.75
C GLU A 50 -0.99 -3.42 17.95
N LYS A 51 -0.58 -3.34 19.22
CA LYS A 51 0.82 -3.14 19.61
C LYS A 51 1.74 -4.23 19.03
N ASP A 52 1.24 -5.46 19.00
CA ASP A 52 2.00 -6.66 18.61
C ASP A 52 1.89 -6.97 17.11
N SER A 53 1.16 -6.17 16.33
CA SER A 53 1.13 -6.30 14.88
C SER A 53 2.54 -6.15 14.29
N PRO A 54 2.93 -6.92 13.26
CA PRO A 54 4.29 -6.88 12.74
C PRO A 54 4.59 -5.56 12.00
N TYR A 55 5.86 -5.14 12.01
CA TYR A 55 6.31 -3.95 11.30
C TYR A 55 6.60 -4.29 9.83
N VAL A 56 5.67 -3.95 8.94
CA VAL A 56 5.75 -4.28 7.49
C VAL A 56 7.09 -3.85 6.86
N LEU A 57 7.62 -2.68 7.21
CA LEU A 57 8.88 -2.17 6.64
C LEU A 57 10.14 -2.81 7.23
N GLU A 58 9.99 -3.56 8.33
CA GLU A 58 11.08 -4.31 8.96
C GLU A 58 11.20 -5.75 8.42
N ASP A 59 10.28 -6.16 7.54
CA ASP A 59 10.26 -7.48 6.92
C ASP A 59 11.61 -7.82 6.25
N PRO A 60 12.21 -8.99 6.55
CA PRO A 60 13.52 -9.35 6.03
C PRO A 60 13.51 -9.54 4.51
N THR A 61 12.41 -10.03 3.93
CA THR A 61 12.28 -10.21 2.48
C THR A 61 12.19 -8.85 1.79
N LEU A 62 11.38 -7.93 2.33
CA LEU A 62 11.25 -6.58 1.80
C LEU A 62 12.59 -5.83 1.86
N LYS A 63 13.34 -5.96 2.97
CA LYS A 63 14.69 -5.40 3.12
C LYS A 63 15.71 -6.01 2.15
N ALA A 64 15.66 -7.33 1.94
CA ALA A 64 16.55 -7.99 0.99
C ALA A 64 16.32 -7.50 -0.45
N ILE A 65 15.06 -7.36 -0.85
CA ILE A 65 14.68 -6.79 -2.16
C ILE A 65 15.15 -5.32 -2.24
N ALA A 66 14.89 -4.53 -1.21
CA ALA A 66 15.30 -3.13 -1.15
C ALA A 66 16.81 -2.97 -1.32
N LYS A 67 17.61 -3.78 -0.63
CA LYS A 67 19.07 -3.83 -0.76
C LYS A 67 19.50 -4.19 -2.19
N LYS A 68 18.89 -5.21 -2.80
CA LYS A 68 19.20 -5.62 -4.18
C LYS A 68 18.99 -4.50 -5.19
N HIS A 69 18.01 -3.64 -4.97
CA HIS A 69 17.66 -2.55 -5.88
C HIS A 69 18.22 -1.19 -5.48
N ASN A 70 19.03 -1.11 -4.42
CA ASN A 70 19.50 0.15 -3.83
C ASN A 70 18.34 1.14 -3.54
N ARG A 71 17.26 0.62 -2.94
CA ARG A 71 16.05 1.36 -2.57
C ARG A 71 15.74 1.16 -1.09
N SER A 72 14.78 1.92 -0.57
CA SER A 72 14.23 1.71 0.77
C SER A 72 13.13 0.63 0.77
N PRO A 73 12.87 -0.05 1.90
CA PRO A 73 11.73 -0.97 2.02
C PRO A 73 10.39 -0.30 1.68
N GLY A 74 10.21 0.98 2.03
CA GLY A 74 9.01 1.74 1.70
C GLY A 74 8.81 1.89 0.19
N GLN A 75 9.86 2.20 -0.56
CA GLN A 75 9.80 2.27 -2.03
C GLN A 75 9.42 0.92 -2.63
N VAL A 76 9.98 -0.19 -2.13
CA VAL A 76 9.62 -1.54 -2.61
C VAL A 76 8.15 -1.86 -2.33
N ALA A 77 7.66 -1.55 -1.12
CA ALA A 77 6.26 -1.78 -0.75
C ALA A 77 5.28 -0.97 -1.61
N LEU A 78 5.60 0.30 -1.89
CA LEU A 78 4.79 1.15 -2.76
C LEU A 78 4.85 0.69 -4.22
N ARG A 79 6.06 0.38 -4.72
CA ARG A 79 6.26 -0.09 -6.09
C ARG A 79 5.51 -1.40 -6.37
N TYR A 80 5.49 -2.31 -5.39
CA TYR A 80 4.71 -3.55 -5.45
C TYR A 80 3.22 -3.29 -5.73
N GLN A 81 2.62 -2.29 -5.07
CA GLN A 81 1.21 -1.96 -5.27
C GLN A 81 0.96 -1.30 -6.62
N VAL A 82 1.78 -0.30 -6.98
CA VAL A 82 1.65 0.42 -8.26
C VAL A 82 1.78 -0.53 -9.45
N GLN A 83 2.73 -1.48 -9.40
CA GLN A 83 2.88 -2.47 -10.47
C GLN A 83 1.69 -3.41 -10.66
N ARG A 84 0.82 -3.53 -9.65
CA ARG A 84 -0.39 -4.37 -9.70
C ARG A 84 -1.65 -3.55 -10.07
N GLY A 85 -1.50 -2.27 -10.40
CA GLY A 85 -2.60 -1.36 -10.74
C GLY A 85 -3.32 -0.77 -9.54
N VAL A 86 -2.70 -0.78 -8.36
CA VAL A 86 -3.26 -0.19 -7.13
C VAL A 86 -2.75 1.24 -6.96
N VAL A 87 -3.65 2.18 -6.65
CA VAL A 87 -3.27 3.56 -6.28
C VAL A 87 -2.83 3.57 -4.82
N VAL A 88 -1.69 4.18 -4.51
CA VAL A 88 -1.13 4.19 -3.15
C VAL A 88 -1.32 5.53 -2.45
N LEU A 89 -1.71 5.49 -1.17
CA LEU A 89 -1.65 6.64 -0.26
C LEU A 89 -0.48 6.45 0.71
N ALA A 90 0.52 7.32 0.60
CA ALA A 90 1.72 7.31 1.43
C ALA A 90 1.83 8.60 2.24
N LYS A 91 1.66 8.52 3.55
CA LYS A 91 1.76 9.66 4.46
C LYS A 91 3.15 9.77 5.07
N SER A 92 3.71 10.98 5.09
CA SER A 92 4.91 11.31 5.85
C SER A 92 4.88 12.79 6.25
N PHE A 93 5.49 13.11 7.39
CA PHE A 93 5.78 14.49 7.81
C PHE A 93 7.27 14.82 7.72
N SER A 94 8.11 13.87 7.30
CA SER A 94 9.53 14.10 7.00
C SER A 94 9.67 14.42 5.52
N GLU A 95 10.22 15.59 5.20
CA GLU A 95 10.49 16.04 3.82
C GLU A 95 11.31 15.02 3.04
N LYS A 96 12.38 14.48 3.65
CA LYS A 96 13.20 13.43 3.05
C LYS A 96 12.34 12.23 2.64
N ARG A 97 11.52 11.70 3.55
CA ARG A 97 10.64 10.56 3.24
C ARG A 97 9.54 10.89 2.23
N ILE A 98 9.04 12.13 2.18
CA ILE A 98 8.09 12.56 1.15
C ILE A 98 8.76 12.47 -0.22
N LYS A 99 9.98 12.99 -0.36
CA LYS A 99 10.77 12.89 -1.60
C LYS A 99 11.06 11.43 -1.94
N ASP A 100 11.55 10.64 -0.97
CA ASP A 100 11.89 9.21 -1.18
C ASP A 100 10.68 8.39 -1.65
N ASN A 101 9.50 8.60 -1.06
CA ASN A 101 8.26 7.89 -1.41
C ASN A 101 7.79 8.16 -2.84
N PHE A 102 8.16 9.30 -3.43
CA PHE A 102 7.80 9.66 -4.80
C PHE A 102 8.76 9.06 -5.85
N GLN A 103 9.93 8.56 -5.43
CA GLN A 103 10.96 7.97 -6.30
C GLN A 103 10.72 6.47 -6.50
N LEU A 104 9.57 6.10 -7.07
CA LEU A 104 9.15 4.71 -7.39
C LEU A 104 9.67 4.17 -8.71
#